data_AF-A0A645AUD0-F1
#
_entry.id   AF-A0A645AUD0-F1
#
_cell.length_a   1.000
_cell.length_b   1.000
_cell.length_c   1.000
_cell.angle_alpha   90.00
_cell.angle_beta   90.00
_cell.angle_gamma   90.00
#
_symmetry.space_group_name_H-M   'P 1'
#
loop_
_entity.id
_entity.type
_entity.pdbx_description
1 polymer ?
#
loop_
_entity_poly.entity_id
_entity_poly.type
_entity_poly.pdbx_seq_one_letter_code
_entity_poly.pdbx_strand_id
1 'polypeptide(L)'
;MLETFLFPRETHGSLISSLSGGEKRRLYLLKLLMTKPNVLLMDEPTNDLDIDTLTVLEDYLNSFGGAVITVSHDRYFLDKVADKLLILNDEGKPGVFFGDMSEYLLVSSQKDSEAAKQESKKASAPVLAQDAGKEKTKWTYMEQKEWTTIEDDISELEEKSLTLQSAMAENASDFEKLTQLQQELDNTEAALAEKWERWEYLSQFAKD
;
A
#
# COMPACT_ATOMS: atom_id res chain seq x y z
N MET A 1 26.89 -10.16 -3.30
CA MET A 1 25.71 -10.26 -4.19
C MET A 1 24.92 -11.54 -3.93
N LEU A 2 25.39 -12.75 -4.26
CA LEU A 2 24.65 -13.98 -3.89
C LEU A 2 24.41 -14.09 -2.37
N GLU A 3 25.45 -13.92 -1.56
CA GLU A 3 25.32 -13.93 -0.09
C GLU A 3 24.45 -12.77 0.44
N THR A 4 24.46 -11.62 -0.25
CA THR A 4 23.61 -10.46 0.06
C THR A 4 22.14 -10.79 -0.14
N PHE A 5 21.82 -11.60 -1.16
CA PHE A 5 20.48 -12.10 -1.45
C PHE A 5 20.19 -13.43 -0.75
N LEU A 6 20.74 -13.64 0.44
CA LEU A 6 20.45 -14.79 1.30
C LEU A 6 20.74 -16.15 0.64
N PHE A 7 21.76 -16.22 -0.23
CA PHE A 7 22.32 -17.49 -0.71
C PHE A 7 23.64 -17.79 0.00
N PRO A 8 23.64 -18.63 1.05
CA PRO A 8 24.86 -19.04 1.75
C PRO A 8 25.82 -19.74 0.79
N ARG A 9 27.13 -19.62 1.05
CA ARG A 9 28.17 -20.26 0.22
C ARG A 9 27.96 -21.74 -0.03
N GLU A 10 27.40 -22.46 0.94
CA GLU A 10 27.16 -23.89 0.82
C GLU A 10 26.08 -24.25 -0.21
N THR A 11 25.20 -23.29 -0.52
CA THR A 11 24.17 -23.46 -1.56
C THR A 11 24.68 -23.10 -2.96
N HIS A 12 25.89 -22.53 -3.06
CA HIS A 12 26.48 -22.14 -4.34
C HIS A 12 26.85 -23.40 -5.13
N GLY A 13 26.06 -23.72 -6.16
CA GLY A 13 26.20 -24.94 -6.96
C GLY A 13 25.04 -25.93 -6.84
N SER A 14 24.05 -25.64 -5.98
CA SER A 14 22.78 -26.34 -5.97
C SER A 14 22.07 -26.20 -7.32
N LEU A 15 21.31 -27.23 -7.72
CA LEU A 15 20.53 -27.18 -8.95
C LEU A 15 19.39 -26.17 -8.78
N ILE A 16 19.15 -25.34 -9.78
CA ILE A 16 18.03 -24.36 -9.74
C ILE A 16 16.68 -25.08 -9.53
N SER A 17 16.56 -26.33 -9.99
CA SER A 17 15.36 -27.15 -9.78
C SER A 17 15.05 -27.42 -8.30
N SER A 18 16.06 -27.50 -7.42
CA SER A 18 15.88 -27.78 -6.00
C SER A 18 15.54 -26.55 -5.16
N LEU A 19 15.58 -25.34 -5.75
CA LEU A 19 15.23 -24.11 -5.06
C LEU A 19 13.70 -24.01 -4.88
N SER A 20 13.28 -23.51 -3.72
CA SER A 20 11.90 -23.12 -3.42
C SER A 20 11.44 -21.96 -4.33
N GLY A 21 10.14 -21.69 -4.35
CA GLY A 21 9.57 -20.58 -5.15
C GLY A 21 10.20 -19.23 -4.80
N GLY A 22 10.29 -18.91 -3.51
CA GLY A 22 10.92 -17.67 -3.02
C GLY A 22 12.41 -17.59 -3.37
N GLU A 23 13.16 -18.67 -3.23
CA GLU A 23 14.57 -18.71 -3.63
C GLU A 23 14.76 -18.54 -5.14
N LYS A 24 13.88 -19.10 -5.97
CA LYS A 24 13.91 -18.87 -7.42
C LYS A 24 13.63 -17.40 -7.75
N ARG A 25 12.71 -16.76 -7.03
CA ARG A 25 12.38 -15.34 -7.22
C ARG A 25 13.53 -14.43 -6.78
N ARG A 26 14.16 -14.71 -5.63
CA ARG A 26 15.41 -14.07 -5.20
C ARG A 26 16.51 -14.18 -6.24
N LEU A 27 16.71 -15.37 -6.79
CA LEU A 27 17.75 -15.62 -7.79
C LEU A 27 17.44 -14.86 -9.10
N TYR A 28 16.16 -14.78 -9.47
CA TYR A 28 15.71 -14.02 -10.64
C TYR A 28 15.96 -12.52 -10.47
N LEU A 29 15.56 -11.94 -9.33
CA LEU A 29 15.82 -10.55 -8.98
C LEU A 29 17.32 -10.26 -8.99
N LEU A 30 18.11 -11.10 -8.32
CA LEU A 30 19.57 -10.97 -8.34
C LEU A 30 20.14 -11.02 -9.76
N LYS A 31 19.67 -11.93 -10.60
CA LYS A 31 20.11 -12.03 -12.00
C LYS A 31 19.83 -10.74 -12.77
N LEU A 32 18.66 -10.12 -12.57
CA LEU A 32 18.34 -8.82 -13.18
C LEU A 32 19.29 -7.73 -12.69
N LEU A 33 19.50 -7.64 -11.38
CA LEU A 33 20.38 -6.63 -10.78
C LEU A 33 21.85 -6.79 -11.23
N MET A 34 22.31 -8.02 -11.42
CA MET A 34 23.65 -8.32 -11.96
C MET A 34 23.87 -7.81 -13.39
N THR A 35 22.81 -7.53 -14.16
CA THR A 35 22.95 -6.94 -15.50
C THR A 35 23.40 -5.48 -15.46
N LYS A 36 23.46 -4.86 -14.27
CA LYS A 36 23.81 -3.45 -14.06
C LYS A 36 22.99 -2.51 -14.95
N PRO A 37 21.65 -2.54 -14.83
CA PRO A 37 20.82 -1.62 -15.60
C PRO A 37 21.07 -0.17 -15.18
N ASN A 38 20.89 0.77 -16.10
CA ASN A 38 20.91 2.19 -15.78
C ASN A 38 19.54 2.68 -15.28
N VAL A 39 18.48 1.97 -15.67
CA VAL A 39 17.08 2.24 -15.30
C VAL A 39 16.43 0.92 -14.90
N LEU A 40 15.82 0.88 -13.72
CA LEU A 40 15.09 -0.26 -13.21
C LEU A 40 13.59 0.09 -13.19
N LEU A 41 12.78 -0.71 -13.87
CA LEU A 41 11.33 -0.63 -13.85
C LEU A 41 10.79 -1.82 -13.07
N MET A 42 10.04 -1.56 -12.01
CA MET A 42 9.46 -2.59 -11.14
C MET A 42 7.98 -2.36 -10.99
N ASP A 43 7.22 -3.43 -11.19
CA ASP A 43 5.78 -3.45 -10.99
C ASP A 43 5.49 -4.44 -9.87
N GLU A 44 4.95 -3.94 -8.75
CA GLU A 44 4.74 -4.67 -7.49
C GLU A 44 5.92 -5.58 -7.09
N PRO A 45 7.12 -5.01 -6.86
CA PRO A 45 8.29 -5.81 -6.50
C PRO A 45 8.17 -6.48 -5.13
N THR A 46 7.27 -6.00 -4.27
CA THR A 46 7.08 -6.52 -2.92
C THR A 46 6.30 -7.83 -2.88
N ASN A 47 5.58 -8.16 -3.95
CA ASN A 47 4.75 -9.34 -4.00
C ASN A 47 5.59 -10.64 -3.99
N ASP A 48 5.12 -11.63 -3.23
CA ASP A 48 5.76 -12.93 -3.02
C ASP A 48 7.18 -12.88 -2.42
N LEU A 49 7.59 -11.76 -1.81
CA LEU A 49 8.88 -11.63 -1.13
C LEU A 49 8.72 -11.80 0.39
N ASP A 50 9.64 -12.54 1.00
CA ASP A 50 9.76 -12.56 2.46
C ASP A 50 10.35 -11.24 2.99
N ILE A 51 10.12 -10.94 4.27
CA ILE A 51 10.55 -9.69 4.93
C ILE A 51 12.07 -9.48 4.81
N ASP A 52 12.85 -10.56 4.91
CA ASP A 52 14.31 -10.49 4.82
C ASP A 52 14.75 -10.10 3.39
N THR A 53 14.11 -10.66 2.36
CA THR A 53 14.37 -10.33 0.96
C THR A 53 13.94 -8.92 0.62
N LEU A 54 12.80 -8.46 1.15
CA LEU A 54 12.35 -7.07 1.02
C LEU A 54 13.40 -6.11 1.57
N THR A 55 13.90 -6.37 2.77
CA THR A 55 14.94 -5.54 3.39
C THR A 55 16.21 -5.46 2.53
N VAL A 56 16.65 -6.59 1.97
CA VAL A 56 17.79 -6.63 1.04
C VAL A 56 17.52 -5.83 -0.24
N LEU A 57 16.30 -5.91 -0.77
CA LEU A 57 15.89 -5.15 -1.95
C LEU A 57 15.88 -3.65 -1.65
N GLU A 58 15.28 -3.22 -0.53
CA GLU A 58 15.28 -1.83 -0.06
C GLU A 58 16.71 -1.27 0.04
N ASP A 59 17.60 -1.99 0.72
CA ASP A 59 19.02 -1.60 0.87
C ASP A 59 19.75 -1.51 -0.47
N TYR A 60 19.46 -2.44 -1.38
CA TYR A 60 20.03 -2.41 -2.72
C TYR A 60 19.54 -1.21 -3.52
N LEU A 61 18.25 -0.92 -3.50
CA LEU A 61 17.65 0.20 -4.25
C LEU A 61 18.16 1.54 -3.73
N ASN A 62 18.34 1.68 -2.41
CA ASN A 62 18.92 2.87 -1.79
C ASN A 62 20.38 3.14 -2.21
N SER A 63 21.13 2.09 -2.53
CA SER A 63 22.52 2.21 -3.02
C SER A 63 22.65 2.13 -4.55
N PHE A 64 21.53 2.04 -5.26
CA PHE A 64 21.52 1.89 -6.70
C PHE A 64 21.79 3.24 -7.38
N GLY A 65 22.91 3.33 -8.11
CA GLY A 65 23.32 4.57 -8.79
C GLY A 65 22.56 4.91 -10.08
N GLY A 66 21.51 4.17 -10.42
CA GLY A 66 20.67 4.39 -11.60
C GLY A 66 19.31 4.98 -11.25
N ALA A 67 18.44 5.14 -12.24
CA ALA A 67 17.05 5.54 -12.00
C ALA A 67 16.19 4.32 -11.65
N VAL A 68 15.34 4.44 -10.64
CA VAL A 68 14.36 3.41 -10.27
C VAL A 68 12.97 4.00 -10.46
N ILE A 69 12.10 3.27 -11.14
CA ILE A 69 10.67 3.54 -11.19
C ILE A 69 9.99 2.28 -10.67
N THR A 70 9.28 2.43 -9.56
CA THR A 70 8.56 1.32 -8.94
C THR A 70 7.10 1.68 -8.74
N VAL A 71 6.23 0.71 -8.95
CA VAL A 71 4.84 0.74 -8.52
C VAL A 71 4.72 -0.23 -7.35
N SER A 72 4.16 0.22 -6.24
CA SER A 72 3.84 -0.67 -5.12
C SER A 72 2.62 -0.18 -4.35
N HIS A 73 1.82 -1.11 -3.85
CA HIS A 73 0.79 -0.85 -2.84
C HIS A 73 1.37 -0.79 -1.40
N ASP A 74 2.62 -1.20 -1.19
CA ASP A 74 3.28 -1.17 0.12
C ASP A 74 3.84 0.21 0.44
N ARG A 75 3.18 0.89 1.39
CA ARG A 75 3.57 2.24 1.85
C ARG A 75 4.94 2.25 2.51
N TYR A 76 5.30 1.23 3.28
CA TYR A 76 6.58 1.17 3.99
C TYR A 76 7.75 1.00 3.02
N PHE A 77 7.55 0.20 1.97
CA PHE A 77 8.51 0.06 0.90
C PHE A 77 8.70 1.38 0.14
N LEU A 78 7.58 2.04 -0.24
CA LEU A 78 7.63 3.33 -0.92
C LEU A 78 8.32 4.41 -0.07
N ASP A 79 8.03 4.50 1.23
CA ASP A 79 8.65 5.47 2.14
C ASP A 79 10.16 5.30 2.25
N LYS A 80 10.66 4.06 2.15
CA LYS A 80 12.10 3.78 2.27
C LYS A 80 12.89 3.93 0.97
N VAL A 81 12.22 3.84 -0.18
CA VAL A 81 12.88 3.72 -1.49
C VAL A 81 12.59 4.91 -2.41
N ALA A 82 11.44 5.55 -2.27
CA ALA A 82 11.01 6.61 -3.17
C ALA A 82 11.41 8.00 -2.66
N ASP A 83 12.21 8.71 -3.44
CA ASP A 83 12.47 10.15 -3.22
C ASP A 83 11.36 11.05 -3.80
N LYS A 84 10.57 10.49 -4.72
CA LYS A 84 9.59 11.22 -5.53
C LYS A 84 8.42 10.32 -5.85
N LEU A 85 7.21 10.80 -5.55
CA LEU A 85 5.97 10.10 -5.84
C LEU A 85 5.30 10.67 -7.09
N LEU A 86 4.85 9.74 -7.94
CA LEU A 86 3.97 10.02 -9.07
C LEU A 86 2.58 9.56 -8.70
N ILE A 87 1.69 10.51 -8.46
CA ILE A 87 0.31 10.22 -8.07
C ILE A 87 -0.56 10.32 -9.31
N LEU A 88 -1.39 9.31 -9.55
CA LEU A 88 -2.41 9.34 -10.59
C LEU A 88 -3.74 9.76 -9.94
N ASN A 89 -4.21 10.96 -10.28
CA ASN A 89 -5.54 11.41 -9.83
C ASN A 89 -6.65 10.75 -10.66
N ASP A 90 -7.91 10.80 -10.20
CA ASP A 90 -9.08 10.24 -10.89
C ASP A 90 -9.27 10.75 -12.33
N GLU A 91 -8.74 11.93 -12.65
CA GLU A 91 -8.73 12.49 -14.01
C GLU A 91 -7.63 11.88 -14.93
N GLY A 92 -6.85 10.92 -14.44
CA GLY A 92 -5.73 10.29 -15.15
C GLY A 92 -4.52 11.21 -15.36
N LYS A 93 -4.46 12.37 -14.70
CA LYS A 93 -3.34 13.31 -14.79
C LYS A 93 -2.30 13.00 -13.71
N PRO A 94 -1.02 12.80 -14.06
CA PRO A 94 0.03 12.54 -13.08
C PRO A 94 0.35 13.83 -12.30
N GLY A 95 0.09 13.79 -10.99
CA GLY A 95 0.65 14.71 -10.01
C GLY A 95 2.05 14.26 -9.60
N VAL A 96 2.87 15.23 -9.20
CA VAL A 96 4.20 14.97 -8.64
C VAL A 96 4.22 15.45 -7.21
N PHE A 97 4.67 14.59 -6.30
CA PHE A 97 4.97 14.96 -4.93
C PHE A 97 6.43 14.63 -4.60
N PHE A 98 7.09 15.53 -3.89
CA PHE A 98 8.45 15.37 -3.42
C PHE A 98 8.38 15.18 -1.92
N GLY A 99 8.81 14.02 -1.44
CA GLY A 99 8.59 13.57 -0.07
C GLY A 99 8.16 12.12 -0.05
N ASP A 100 8.04 11.57 1.16
CA ASP A 100 7.61 10.21 1.39
C ASP A 100 6.07 10.08 1.27
N MET A 101 5.59 8.83 1.21
CA MET A 101 4.16 8.52 1.06
C MET A 101 3.39 8.93 2.33
N SER A 102 4.01 8.78 3.50
CA SER A 102 3.44 9.23 4.77
C SER A 102 3.12 10.74 4.78
N GLU A 103 4.04 11.58 4.32
CA GLU A 103 3.88 13.03 4.19
C GLU A 103 2.81 13.37 3.14
N TYR A 104 2.80 12.64 2.02
CA TYR A 104 1.77 12.81 1.00
C TYR A 104 0.36 12.57 1.56
N LEU A 105 0.15 11.48 2.32
CA LEU A 105 -1.13 11.14 2.93
C LEU A 105 -1.60 12.18 3.95
N LEU A 106 -0.67 12.75 4.73
CA LEU A 106 -0.99 13.86 5.65
C LEU A 106 -1.44 15.12 4.90
N VAL A 107 -0.80 15.43 3.76
CA VAL A 107 -1.16 16.60 2.96
C VAL A 107 -2.46 16.38 2.18
N SER A 108 -2.72 15.17 1.68
CA SER A 108 -3.95 14.86 0.95
C SER A 108 -5.16 14.90 1.89
N SER A 109 -5.07 14.27 3.07
CA SER A 109 -6.14 14.30 4.09
C SER A 109 -6.49 15.73 4.54
N GLN A 110 -5.49 16.62 4.66
CA GLN A 110 -5.73 18.03 4.94
C GLN A 110 -6.45 18.75 3.78
N LYS A 111 -6.06 18.50 2.53
CA LYS A 111 -6.69 19.11 1.34
C LYS A 111 -8.14 18.66 1.17
N ASP A 112 -8.44 17.39 1.41
CA ASP A 112 -9.81 16.86 1.33
C ASP A 112 -10.69 17.48 2.42
N SER A 113 -10.14 17.68 3.62
CA SER A 113 -10.82 18.37 4.72
C SER A 113 -11.10 19.86 4.43
N GLU A 114 -10.24 20.53 3.66
CA GLU A 114 -10.42 21.92 3.23
C GLU A 114 -11.39 22.05 2.05
N ALA A 115 -11.36 21.11 1.10
CA ALA A 115 -12.31 21.04 -0.01
C ALA A 115 -13.74 20.80 0.50
N ALA A 116 -13.94 19.89 1.45
CA ALA A 116 -15.22 19.66 2.12
C ALA A 116 -15.73 20.90 2.89
N LYS A 117 -14.82 21.69 3.48
CA LYS A 117 -15.15 22.98 4.12
C LYS A 117 -15.50 24.10 3.12
N GLN A 118 -15.08 23.99 1.86
CA GLN A 118 -15.41 24.96 0.81
C GLN A 118 -16.71 24.62 0.08
N GLU A 119 -17.04 23.35 -0.13
CA GLU A 119 -18.33 22.93 -0.69
C GLU A 119 -19.50 23.27 0.24
N SER A 120 -19.31 23.11 1.56
CA SER A 120 -20.30 23.52 2.57
C SER A 120 -20.52 25.05 2.63
N LYS A 121 -19.60 25.87 2.11
CA LYS A 121 -19.73 27.34 2.05
C LYS A 121 -20.45 27.87 0.80
N LYS A 122 -20.65 27.08 -0.26
CA LYS A 122 -21.41 27.51 -1.45
C LYS A 122 -22.92 27.28 -1.37
N ALA A 123 -23.40 26.56 -0.35
CA ALA A 123 -24.83 26.25 -0.18
C ALA A 123 -25.56 27.07 0.89
N SER A 124 -24.92 28.04 1.57
CA SER A 124 -25.66 28.88 2.53
C SER A 124 -25.07 30.29 2.70
N ALA A 125 -25.93 31.28 2.53
CA ALA A 125 -25.78 32.62 3.08
C ALA A 125 -27.08 32.99 3.81
N PRO A 126 -27.05 33.82 4.85
CA PRO A 126 -26.18 33.78 6.02
C PRO A 126 -27.04 33.58 7.28
N VAL A 127 -26.58 32.81 8.26
CA VAL A 127 -27.06 32.93 9.64
C VAL A 127 -25.85 33.15 10.54
N LEU A 128 -25.90 34.30 11.21
CA LEU A 128 -24.94 34.75 12.21
C LEU A 128 -24.91 33.81 13.42
N ALA A 129 -23.76 33.89 14.11
CA ALA A 129 -23.48 33.50 15.49
C ALA A 129 -22.90 32.09 15.72
N GLN A 130 -21.56 32.10 15.83
CA GLN A 130 -20.78 31.52 16.92
C GLN A 130 -21.27 30.20 17.55
N ASP A 131 -20.51 29.13 17.31
CA ASP A 131 -20.15 28.23 18.41
C ASP A 131 -18.75 27.64 18.18
N ALA A 132 -17.85 27.93 19.10
CA ALA A 132 -16.56 27.26 19.22
C ALA A 132 -16.83 25.88 19.83
N GLY A 133 -17.05 24.88 18.96
CA GLY A 133 -17.26 23.50 19.36
C GLY A 133 -15.97 22.88 19.91
N LYS A 134 -16.01 22.48 21.18
CA LYS A 134 -14.95 21.78 21.90
C LYS A 134 -14.39 20.60 21.08
N GLU A 135 -13.07 20.50 20.99
CA GLU A 135 -12.38 19.31 20.48
C GLU A 135 -12.88 18.07 21.24
N LYS A 136 -13.36 17.07 20.51
CA LYS A 136 -13.80 15.80 21.10
C LYS A 136 -12.59 15.14 21.75
N THR A 137 -12.71 14.79 23.03
CA THR A 137 -11.61 14.16 23.79
C THR A 137 -11.83 12.68 24.07
N LYS A 138 -13.02 12.11 23.83
CA LYS A 138 -13.33 10.68 24.08
C LYS A 138 -14.33 10.09 23.08
N TRP A 139 -14.23 8.78 22.85
CA TRP A 139 -15.16 8.00 22.02
C TRP A 139 -16.59 8.03 22.54
N THR A 140 -17.54 8.08 21.60
CA THR A 140 -18.95 7.75 21.86
C THR A 140 -19.16 6.24 22.05
N TYR A 141 -20.28 5.83 22.65
CA TYR A 141 -20.61 4.41 22.87
C TYR A 141 -20.63 3.58 21.57
N MET A 142 -21.06 4.19 20.46
CA MET A 142 -21.07 3.53 19.14
C MET A 142 -19.64 3.37 18.58
N GLU A 143 -18.79 4.37 18.76
CA GLU A 143 -17.36 4.34 18.37
C GLU A 143 -16.55 3.33 19.21
N GLN A 144 -16.89 3.16 20.50
CA GLN A 144 -16.27 2.12 21.35
C GLN A 144 -16.59 0.71 20.85
N LYS A 145 -17.85 0.47 20.46
CA LYS A 145 -18.26 -0.82 19.91
C LYS A 145 -17.60 -1.08 18.56
N GLU A 146 -17.50 -0.05 17.73
CA GLU A 146 -16.79 -0.12 16.45
C GLU A 146 -15.30 -0.44 16.64
N TRP A 147 -14.63 0.22 17.59
CA TRP A 147 -13.23 -0.06 17.94
C TRP A 147 -12.98 -1.52 18.33
N THR A 148 -13.94 -2.18 18.99
CA THR A 148 -13.76 -3.58 19.39
C THR A 148 -13.88 -4.58 18.24
N THR A 149 -14.52 -4.21 17.13
CA THR A 149 -14.78 -5.13 16.00
C THR A 149 -14.04 -4.74 14.73
N ILE A 150 -13.49 -3.53 14.66
CA ILE A 150 -12.89 -3.00 13.44
C ILE A 150 -11.61 -3.75 13.03
N GLU A 151 -10.83 -4.26 13.98
CA GLU A 151 -9.64 -5.07 13.69
C GLU A 151 -10.04 -6.44 13.10
N ASP A 152 -11.09 -7.06 13.64
CA ASP A 152 -11.65 -8.30 13.09
C ASP A 152 -12.23 -8.06 11.69
N ASP A 153 -13.00 -6.97 11.50
CA ASP A 153 -13.57 -6.58 10.20
C ASP A 153 -12.47 -6.37 9.14
N ILE A 154 -11.35 -5.73 9.53
CA ILE A 154 -10.18 -5.54 8.65
C ILE A 154 -9.57 -6.89 8.29
N SER A 155 -9.32 -7.75 9.28
CA SER A 155 -8.74 -9.08 9.04
C SER A 155 -9.61 -9.94 8.12
N GLU A 156 -10.94 -9.89 8.27
CA GLU A 156 -11.88 -10.60 7.39
C GLU A 156 -11.84 -10.07 5.95
N LEU A 157 -11.74 -8.75 5.77
CA LEU A 157 -11.63 -8.12 4.45
C LEU A 157 -10.28 -8.42 3.78
N GLU A 158 -9.19 -8.48 4.54
CA GLU A 158 -7.86 -8.90 4.07
C GLU A 158 -7.88 -10.35 3.58
N GLU A 159 -8.44 -11.26 4.37
CA GLU A 159 -8.58 -12.68 3.99
C GLU A 159 -9.47 -12.83 2.74
N LYS A 160 -10.55 -12.05 2.66
CA LYS A 160 -11.42 -12.02 1.49
C LYS A 160 -10.72 -11.51 0.23
N SER A 161 -9.90 -10.46 0.34
CA SER A 161 -9.10 -9.96 -0.78
C SER A 161 -8.14 -11.05 -1.31
N LEU A 162 -7.46 -11.74 -0.39
CA LEU A 162 -6.50 -12.80 -0.73
C LEU A 162 -7.16 -14.03 -1.37
N THR A 163 -8.36 -14.40 -0.91
CA THR A 163 -9.15 -15.48 -1.52
C THR A 163 -9.68 -15.11 -2.91
N LEU A 164 -10.10 -13.86 -3.12
CA LEU A 164 -10.52 -13.36 -4.44
C LEU A 164 -9.37 -13.34 -5.44
N GLN A 165 -8.19 -12.86 -5.04
CA GLN A 165 -6.99 -12.89 -5.86
C GLN A 165 -6.57 -14.33 -6.24
N SER A 166 -6.67 -15.26 -5.28
CA SER A 166 -6.41 -16.69 -5.54
C SER A 166 -7.43 -17.27 -6.53
N ALA A 167 -8.71 -16.95 -6.37
CA ALA A 167 -9.76 -17.37 -7.30
C ALA A 167 -9.56 -16.80 -8.71
N MET A 168 -9.06 -15.57 -8.84
CA MET A 168 -8.71 -14.99 -10.14
C MET A 168 -7.58 -15.75 -10.82
N ALA A 169 -6.55 -16.14 -10.06
CA ALA A 169 -5.44 -16.96 -10.57
C ALA A 169 -5.91 -18.35 -11.06
N GLU A 170 -6.84 -18.98 -10.34
CA GLU A 170 -7.42 -20.27 -10.74
C GLU A 170 -8.33 -20.17 -11.97
N ASN A 171 -9.01 -19.03 -12.16
CA ASN A 171 -9.97 -18.82 -13.25
C ASN A 171 -9.38 -17.96 -14.38
N ALA A 172 -8.05 -17.94 -14.55
CA ALA A 172 -7.33 -17.06 -15.48
C ALA A 172 -7.76 -17.16 -16.96
N SER A 173 -8.40 -18.26 -17.37
CA SER A 173 -8.89 -18.47 -18.74
C SER A 173 -10.35 -18.07 -18.97
N ASP A 174 -11.10 -17.74 -17.91
CA ASP A 174 -12.51 -17.36 -17.98
C ASP A 174 -12.65 -15.84 -17.82
N PHE A 175 -12.81 -15.13 -18.93
CA PHE A 175 -12.85 -13.68 -18.97
C PHE A 175 -14.07 -13.09 -18.23
N GLU A 176 -15.23 -13.74 -18.31
CA GLU A 176 -16.46 -13.25 -17.68
C GLU A 176 -16.35 -13.36 -16.16
N LYS A 177 -15.82 -14.50 -15.69
CA LYS A 177 -15.59 -14.75 -14.27
C LYS A 177 -14.45 -13.90 -13.69
N LEU A 178 -13.38 -13.67 -14.46
CA LEU A 178 -12.31 -12.74 -14.08
C LEU A 178 -12.83 -11.32 -13.88
N THR A 179 -13.72 -10.85 -14.76
CA THR A 179 -14.30 -9.50 -14.64
C THR A 179 -15.13 -9.36 -13.37
N GLN A 180 -15.93 -10.39 -13.03
CA GLN A 180 -16.71 -10.41 -11.79
C GLN A 180 -15.82 -10.46 -10.55
N LEU A 181 -14.80 -11.32 -10.54
CA LEU A 181 -13.87 -11.45 -9.42
C LEU A 181 -13.04 -10.17 -9.23
N GLN A 182 -12.60 -9.51 -10.31
CA GLN A 182 -11.94 -8.21 -10.26
C GLN A 182 -12.84 -7.16 -9.62
N GLN A 183 -14.11 -7.10 -10.04
CA GLN A 183 -15.05 -6.13 -9.47
C GLN A 183 -15.34 -6.40 -7.99
N GLU A 184 -15.41 -7.67 -7.57
CA GLU A 184 -15.52 -8.03 -6.16
C GLU A 184 -14.25 -7.70 -5.35
N LEU A 185 -13.08 -7.83 -5.96
CA LEU A 185 -11.80 -7.44 -5.37
C LEU A 185 -11.75 -5.93 -5.16
N ASP A 186 -12.04 -5.13 -6.20
CA ASP A 186 -12.05 -3.67 -6.13
C ASP A 186 -13.00 -3.16 -5.02
N ASN A 187 -14.19 -3.77 -4.90
CA ASN A 187 -15.15 -3.43 -3.84
C ASN A 187 -14.65 -3.80 -2.44
N THR A 188 -13.94 -4.93 -2.32
CA THR A 188 -13.40 -5.41 -1.04
C THR A 188 -12.22 -4.53 -0.61
N GLU A 189 -11.37 -4.11 -1.54
CA GLU A 189 -10.27 -3.18 -1.30
C GLU A 189 -10.77 -1.78 -0.91
N ALA A 190 -11.84 -1.29 -1.55
CA ALA A 190 -12.47 -0.04 -1.16
C ALA A 190 -13.05 -0.07 0.27
N ALA A 191 -13.73 -1.17 0.63
CA ALA A 191 -14.27 -1.34 1.99
C ALA A 191 -13.15 -1.47 3.04
N LEU A 192 -12.05 -2.13 2.68
CA LEU A 192 -10.87 -2.26 3.53
C LEU A 192 -10.21 -0.90 3.78
N ALA A 193 -10.07 -0.07 2.73
CA ALA A 193 -9.57 1.30 2.86
C ALA A 193 -10.44 2.14 3.82
N GLU A 194 -11.78 2.08 3.69
CA GLU A 194 -12.70 2.77 4.58
C GLU A 194 -12.53 2.32 6.05
N LYS A 195 -12.37 1.02 6.28
CA LYS A 195 -12.16 0.46 7.63
C LYS A 195 -10.81 0.89 8.22
N TRP A 196 -9.76 0.97 7.42
CA TRP A 196 -8.47 1.48 7.88
C TRP A 196 -8.51 2.96 8.25
N GLU A 197 -9.14 3.82 7.43
CA GLU A 197 -9.34 5.23 7.78
C GLU A 197 -10.14 5.38 9.07
N ARG A 198 -11.14 4.53 9.25
CA ARG A 198 -11.98 4.52 10.43
C ARG A 198 -11.22 4.05 11.67
N TRP A 199 -10.37 3.03 11.55
CA TRP A 199 -9.46 2.59 12.61
C TRP A 199 -8.47 3.68 12.97
N GLU A 200 -7.87 4.35 11.98
CA GLU A 200 -6.95 5.46 12.20
C GLU A 200 -7.62 6.59 12.97
N TYR A 201 -8.82 7.02 12.56
CA TYR A 201 -9.61 8.02 13.29
C TYR A 201 -9.87 7.59 14.74
N LEU A 202 -10.31 6.35 14.96
CA LEU A 202 -10.61 5.86 16.30
C LEU A 202 -9.34 5.80 17.16
N SER A 203 -8.20 5.38 16.61
CA SER A 203 -6.92 5.26 17.31
C SER A 203 -6.43 6.58 17.92
N GLN A 204 -6.79 7.72 17.32
CA GLN A 204 -6.42 9.05 17.82
C GLN A 204 -7.02 9.36 19.19
N PHE A 205 -8.17 8.75 19.52
CA PHE A 205 -8.84 8.91 20.81
C PHE A 205 -8.64 7.71 21.76
N ALA A 206 -7.87 6.70 21.35
CA ALA A 206 -7.49 5.56 22.18
C ALA A 206 -6.43 5.90 23.24
N LYS A 207 -5.80 7.09 23.18
CA LYS A 207 -4.85 7.57 24.18
C LYS A 207 -5.59 8.15 25.40
N ASP A 208 -5.88 7.26 26.35
CA ASP A 208 -5.88 7.48 27.81
C ASP A 208 -5.85 6.12 28.54
#